data_AF-A0A432UUU8-F1
#
_entry.id   AF-A0A432UUU8-F1
#
_cell.length_a   1.000
_cell.length_b   1.000
_cell.length_c   1.000
_cell.angle_alpha   90.00
_cell.angle_beta   90.00
_cell.angle_gamma   90.00
#
_symmetry.space_group_name_H-M   'P 1'
#
loop_
_entity.id
_entity.type
_entity.pdbx_description
1 polymer ?
#
loop_
_entity_poly.entity_id
_entity_poly.type
_entity_poly.pdbx_seq_one_letter_code
_entity_poly.pdbx_strand_id
1 'polypeptide(L)'
;MKIFKVLFVLSILLSLGTVFAHGQRHGHGHGHGHGHGHGHGHGNENKCLTLEGYIQIYPSDGCHILTKKERYFPEQTFLQELGVPESCFSGWLEGSLDGWRISGGVISGFTANASDPATLLTAATGIKVFDGDSGRRLGRIFTLDSIYDPEGDTQEMLSLVAGTESFRGTTGGFQIHGNALFGAPVSGEICFGDGDD
;
A
#
# COMPACT_ATOMS: atom_id res chain seq x y z
N MET A 1 12.64 -21.73 -25.44
CA MET A 1 12.45 -21.03 -26.72
C MET A 1 11.80 -19.69 -26.43
N LYS A 2 12.51 -18.59 -26.74
CA LYS A 2 12.20 -17.21 -26.35
C LYS A 2 11.57 -16.48 -27.55
N ILE A 3 10.25 -16.24 -27.56
CA ILE A 3 9.57 -15.51 -28.66
C ILE A 3 8.63 -14.38 -28.18
N PHE A 4 8.36 -14.22 -26.89
CA PHE A 4 7.34 -13.27 -26.42
C PHE A 4 7.82 -11.84 -26.06
N LYS A 5 9.03 -11.42 -26.46
CA LYS A 5 9.59 -10.09 -26.07
C LYS A 5 9.49 -8.99 -27.14
N VAL A 6 8.85 -9.20 -28.29
CA VAL A 6 8.93 -8.25 -29.43
C VAL A 6 7.66 -7.43 -29.67
N LEU A 7 6.56 -7.66 -28.95
CA LEU A 7 5.30 -6.94 -29.20
C LEU A 7 5.07 -5.66 -28.39
N PHE A 8 5.92 -5.33 -27.42
CA PHE A 8 5.67 -4.19 -26.52
C PHE A 8 6.29 -2.85 -26.98
N VAL A 9 7.09 -2.84 -28.04
CA VAL A 9 7.85 -1.63 -28.47
C VAL A 9 7.09 -0.79 -29.51
N LEU A 10 5.95 -1.26 -30.03
CA LEU A 10 5.27 -0.56 -31.14
C LEU A 10 4.11 0.38 -30.73
N SER A 11 3.76 0.52 -29.45
CA SER A 11 2.65 1.43 -29.03
C SER A 11 3.10 2.81 -28.51
N ILE A 12 4.40 3.05 -28.34
CA ILE A 12 4.94 4.29 -27.73
C ILE A 12 5.13 5.44 -28.75
N LEU A 13 4.82 5.22 -30.04
CA LEU A 13 5.01 6.23 -31.10
C LEU A 13 3.79 7.11 -31.41
N LEU A 14 2.72 7.10 -30.61
CA LEU A 14 1.48 7.82 -30.91
C LEU A 14 0.95 8.78 -29.82
N SER A 15 1.84 9.47 -29.10
CA SER A 15 1.44 10.58 -28.21
C SER A 15 2.34 11.81 -28.36
N LEU A 16 2.51 12.27 -29.60
CA LEU A 16 2.94 13.63 -29.92
C LEU A 16 1.70 14.46 -30.28
N GLY A 17 1.17 15.19 -29.30
CA GLY A 17 -0.04 15.99 -29.48
C GLY A 17 -0.14 17.16 -28.50
N THR A 18 0.39 18.30 -28.93
CA THR A 18 0.01 19.69 -28.56
C THR A 18 0.36 20.25 -27.17
N VAL A 19 1.43 21.04 -27.18
CA VAL A 19 1.74 22.16 -26.28
C VAL A 19 0.91 23.39 -26.66
N PHE A 20 0.09 23.92 -25.74
CA PHE A 20 -0.46 25.30 -25.67
C PHE A 20 -1.06 25.43 -24.25
N ALA A 21 -0.99 26.49 -23.46
CA ALA A 21 -0.56 27.87 -23.67
C ALA A 21 -0.22 28.53 -22.31
N HIS A 22 0.53 29.62 -22.40
CA HIS A 22 0.84 30.61 -21.38
C HIS A 22 -0.38 31.12 -20.59
N GLY A 23 -0.18 31.30 -19.29
CA GLY A 23 -1.07 32.08 -18.42
C GLY A 23 -0.30 32.68 -17.24
N GLN A 24 0.48 33.74 -17.48
CA GLN A 24 0.98 34.60 -16.42
C GLN A 24 -0.20 35.32 -15.75
N ARG A 25 -0.37 35.11 -14.44
CA ARG A 25 -1.15 36.03 -13.59
C ARG A 25 -0.36 36.34 -12.33
N HIS A 26 0.13 37.57 -12.26
CA HIS A 26 0.61 38.19 -11.03
C HIS A 26 -0.58 38.63 -10.19
N GLY A 27 -0.66 38.14 -8.96
CA GLY A 27 -1.54 38.66 -7.92
C GLY A 27 -0.71 39.05 -6.71
N HIS A 28 -0.63 40.35 -6.41
CA HIS A 28 -0.13 40.88 -5.14
C HIS A 28 -1.32 40.99 -4.18
N GLY A 29 -1.26 40.27 -3.06
CA GLY A 29 -2.19 40.42 -1.94
C GLY A 29 -1.42 40.67 -0.66
N HIS A 30 -1.52 41.88 -0.10
CA HIS A 30 -1.09 42.20 1.26
C HIS A 30 -2.28 42.02 2.20
N GLY A 31 -2.16 41.11 3.16
CA GLY A 31 -3.12 40.93 4.25
C GLY A 31 -2.39 40.96 5.58
N HIS A 32 -2.63 41.98 6.39
CA HIS A 32 -2.25 42.02 7.80
C HIS A 32 -3.44 41.57 8.64
N GLY A 33 -3.26 40.46 9.37
CA GLY A 33 -4.18 40.01 10.41
C GLY A 33 -3.38 39.69 11.66
N HIS A 34 -3.62 40.43 12.73
CA HIS A 34 -3.18 40.08 14.08
C HIS A 34 -4.37 39.45 14.80
N GLY A 35 -4.33 38.14 14.98
CA GLY A 35 -5.26 37.39 15.82
C GLY A 35 -4.46 36.63 16.88
N HIS A 36 -4.56 37.05 18.13
CA HIS A 36 -4.10 36.28 19.28
C HIS A 36 -5.29 35.49 19.82
N GLY A 37 -5.45 34.26 19.35
CA GLY A 37 -6.30 33.26 19.96
C GLY A 37 -5.43 32.30 20.78
N HIS A 38 -5.57 32.30 22.10
CA HIS A 38 -5.05 31.24 22.96
C HIS A 38 -6.16 30.19 23.12
N GLY A 39 -6.24 29.28 22.15
CA GLY A 39 -7.02 28.06 22.29
C GLY A 39 -6.16 26.97 22.90
N HIS A 40 -6.43 26.58 24.14
CA HIS A 40 -6.01 25.27 24.65
C HIS A 40 -6.97 24.24 24.06
N GLY A 41 -6.74 23.90 22.80
CA GLY A 41 -7.27 22.68 22.23
C GLY A 41 -6.52 21.53 22.88
N HIS A 42 -7.20 20.78 23.75
CA HIS A 42 -6.89 19.37 23.95
C HIS A 42 -7.29 18.66 22.65
N GLY A 43 -6.54 18.94 21.58
CA GLY A 43 -6.64 18.20 20.34
C GLY A 43 -6.09 16.83 20.65
N ASN A 44 -6.95 15.83 20.66
CA ASN A 44 -6.49 14.46 20.66
C ASN A 44 -5.79 14.25 19.32
N GLU A 45 -4.47 14.30 19.34
CA GLU A 45 -3.64 14.20 18.15
C GLU A 45 -3.61 12.72 17.74
N ASN A 46 -4.16 12.42 16.56
CA ASN A 46 -3.96 11.13 15.90
C ASN A 46 -2.45 10.81 15.90
N LYS A 47 -2.06 9.73 16.56
CA LYS A 47 -0.65 9.34 16.63
C LYS A 47 -0.30 8.52 15.39
N CYS A 48 0.51 9.10 14.51
CA CYS A 48 1.10 8.38 13.38
C CYS A 48 2.47 7.83 13.78
N LEU A 49 2.69 6.55 13.53
CA LEU A 49 3.95 5.85 13.77
C LEU A 49 4.60 5.54 12.42
N THR A 50 5.88 5.87 12.29
CA THR A 50 6.66 5.56 11.09
C THR A 50 6.95 4.06 11.02
N LEU A 51 6.61 3.44 9.90
CA LEU A 51 6.94 2.07 9.57
C LEU A 51 8.17 2.07 8.66
N GLU A 52 9.20 1.29 9.00
CA GLU A 52 10.37 1.05 8.17
C GLU A 52 10.80 -0.41 8.24
N GLY A 53 11.24 -1.01 7.14
CA GLY A 53 11.70 -2.39 7.16
C GLY A 53 11.98 -2.99 5.79
N TYR A 54 11.86 -4.31 5.71
CA TYR A 54 11.97 -5.09 4.50
C TYR A 54 10.82 -6.09 4.41
N ILE A 55 10.37 -6.32 3.18
CA ILE A 55 9.35 -7.31 2.86
C ILE A 55 9.87 -8.23 1.76
N GLN A 56 9.63 -9.52 1.91
CA GLN A 56 9.92 -10.50 0.88
C GLN A 56 8.74 -11.43 0.69
N ILE A 57 8.32 -11.62 -0.56
CA ILE A 57 7.22 -12.50 -0.94
C ILE A 57 7.68 -13.55 -1.96
N TYR A 58 6.92 -14.62 -2.09
CA TYR A 58 7.15 -15.70 -3.04
C TYR A 58 5.81 -16.24 -3.54
N PRO A 59 5.73 -16.72 -4.80
CA PRO A 59 4.53 -17.35 -5.33
C PRO A 59 4.07 -18.50 -4.43
N SER A 60 2.77 -18.62 -4.23
CA SER A 60 2.21 -19.65 -3.37
C SER A 60 0.93 -20.23 -3.96
N ASP A 61 0.84 -21.56 -3.95
CA ASP A 61 -0.33 -22.29 -4.43
C ASP A 61 -1.46 -22.29 -3.38
N GLY A 62 -1.12 -21.94 -2.13
CA GLY A 62 -1.93 -22.09 -0.92
C GLY A 62 -2.50 -20.80 -0.36
N CYS A 63 -2.72 -19.78 -1.19
CA CYS A 63 -3.45 -18.59 -0.78
C CYS A 63 -4.92 -18.90 -0.53
N HIS A 64 -5.24 -19.25 0.71
CA HIS A 64 -6.51 -18.81 1.23
C HIS A 64 -6.35 -17.33 1.59
N ILE A 65 -6.19 -16.46 0.59
CA ILE A 65 -6.25 -15.01 0.82
C ILE A 65 -7.62 -14.80 1.41
N LEU A 66 -7.58 -14.49 2.69
CA LEU A 66 -8.64 -13.89 3.47
C LEU A 66 -10.00 -14.33 2.96
N THR A 67 -10.38 -15.56 3.34
CA THR A 67 -11.61 -16.21 2.87
C THR A 67 -12.74 -15.19 2.82
N LYS A 68 -13.70 -15.27 1.88
CA LYS A 68 -14.91 -14.41 1.79
C LYS A 68 -15.58 -14.02 3.13
N LYS A 69 -15.35 -14.78 4.20
CA LYS A 69 -15.78 -14.48 5.59
C LYS A 69 -15.02 -13.36 6.28
N GLU A 70 -13.76 -13.11 5.93
CA GLU A 70 -12.96 -11.96 6.37
C GLU A 70 -13.39 -10.76 5.49
N ARG A 71 -14.49 -10.12 5.89
CA ARG A 71 -15.23 -9.05 5.20
C ARG A 71 -14.45 -7.76 4.91
N TYR A 72 -13.11 -7.80 4.87
CA TYR A 72 -12.25 -6.64 4.67
C TYR A 72 -12.03 -6.32 3.19
N PHE A 73 -12.32 -7.27 2.29
CA PHE A 73 -12.23 -7.07 0.82
C PHE A 73 -13.50 -7.51 0.09
N PRO A 74 -14.69 -7.02 0.47
CA PRO A 74 -15.96 -7.50 -0.10
C PRO A 74 -16.08 -7.19 -1.60
N GLU A 75 -15.45 -6.09 -2.03
CA GLU A 75 -15.47 -5.60 -3.40
C GLU A 75 -14.26 -6.08 -4.23
N GLN A 76 -13.55 -7.14 -3.83
CA GLN A 76 -12.39 -7.65 -4.58
C GLN A 76 -12.65 -9.05 -5.12
N THR A 77 -12.31 -9.27 -6.39
CA THR A 77 -12.28 -10.61 -7.00
C THR A 77 -10.83 -11.01 -7.20
N PHE A 78 -10.36 -12.03 -6.49
CA PHE A 78 -8.98 -12.51 -6.60
C PHE A 78 -8.76 -13.29 -7.90
N LEU A 79 -7.66 -13.01 -8.61
CA LEU A 79 -7.34 -13.67 -9.87
C LEU A 79 -7.16 -15.19 -9.72
N GLN A 80 -6.75 -15.66 -8.54
CA GLN A 80 -6.62 -17.09 -8.26
C GLN A 80 -7.99 -17.79 -8.28
N GLU A 81 -9.06 -17.13 -7.81
CA GLU A 81 -10.43 -17.67 -7.88
C GLU A 81 -10.91 -17.81 -9.33
N LEU A 82 -10.29 -17.05 -10.25
CA LEU A 82 -10.51 -17.13 -11.69
C LEU A 82 -9.57 -18.12 -12.39
N GLY A 83 -8.74 -18.85 -11.65
CA GLY A 83 -7.80 -19.85 -12.18
C GLY A 83 -6.54 -19.28 -12.81
N VAL A 84 -6.20 -18.01 -12.54
CA VAL A 84 -4.93 -17.41 -12.98
C VAL A 84 -3.79 -17.95 -12.10
N PRO A 85 -2.77 -18.61 -12.67
CA PRO A 85 -1.63 -19.11 -11.90
C PRO A 85 -0.74 -17.96 -11.41
N GLU A 86 0.05 -18.22 -10.36
CA GLU A 86 1.05 -17.28 -9.84
C GLU A 86 0.49 -15.90 -9.43
N SER A 87 -0.80 -15.80 -9.13
CA SER A 87 -1.45 -14.56 -8.70
C SER A 87 -1.61 -14.44 -7.18
N CYS A 88 -0.98 -15.35 -6.44
CA CYS A 88 -0.94 -15.38 -4.99
C CYS A 88 0.51 -15.40 -4.52
N PHE A 89 0.75 -14.69 -3.43
CA PHE A 89 2.05 -14.66 -2.78
C PHE A 89 1.91 -14.84 -1.26
N SER A 90 2.88 -15.51 -0.68
CA SER A 90 3.11 -15.50 0.76
C SER A 90 4.53 -15.03 1.06
N GLY A 91 4.76 -14.53 2.26
CA GLY A 91 6.02 -13.87 2.55
C GLY A 91 6.18 -13.51 4.01
N TRP A 92 7.16 -12.68 4.26
CA TRP A 92 7.45 -12.12 5.56
C TRP A 92 7.77 -10.63 5.46
N LEU A 93 7.55 -9.93 6.57
CA LEU A 93 7.95 -8.55 6.80
C LEU A 93 8.78 -8.50 8.08
N GLU A 94 9.89 -7.77 8.08
CA GLU A 94 10.65 -7.43 9.27
C GLU A 94 10.93 -5.93 9.26
N GLY A 95 10.82 -5.28 10.41
CA GLY A 95 11.00 -3.84 10.46
C GLY A 95 10.83 -3.27 11.85
N SER A 96 10.49 -1.99 11.88
CA SER A 96 10.17 -1.26 13.09
C SER A 96 8.99 -0.31 12.88
N LEU A 97 8.26 -0.07 13.96
CA LEU A 97 7.18 0.91 14.05
C LEU A 97 7.56 1.94 15.13
N ASP A 98 7.98 3.14 14.72
CA ASP A 98 8.54 4.16 15.62
C ASP A 98 9.70 3.61 16.49
N GLY A 99 10.59 2.84 15.85
CA GLY A 99 11.73 2.17 16.50
C GLY A 99 11.40 0.88 17.24
N TRP A 100 10.11 0.55 17.45
CA TRP A 100 9.71 -0.73 18.05
C TRP A 100 9.81 -1.86 17.02
N ARG A 101 10.64 -2.87 17.29
CA ARG A 101 10.85 -4.00 16.38
C ARG A 101 9.56 -4.79 16.16
N ILE A 102 9.26 -5.04 14.89
CA ILE A 102 8.13 -5.87 14.48
C ILE A 102 8.56 -6.90 13.43
N SER A 103 7.82 -7.99 13.35
CA SER A 103 7.89 -8.94 12.26
C SER A 103 6.48 -9.35 11.83
N GLY A 104 6.35 -9.97 10.67
CA GLY A 104 5.04 -10.39 10.21
C GLY A 104 5.05 -11.41 9.10
N GLY A 105 3.96 -12.20 9.06
CA GLY A 105 3.65 -13.07 7.93
C GLY A 105 2.77 -12.33 6.93
N VAL A 106 3.17 -12.33 5.67
CA VAL A 106 2.50 -11.63 4.57
C VAL A 106 1.75 -12.65 3.72
N ILE A 107 0.52 -12.32 3.34
CA ILE A 107 -0.25 -13.03 2.31
C ILE A 107 -0.84 -11.96 1.39
N SER A 108 -0.63 -12.09 0.09
CA SER A 108 -1.08 -11.14 -0.91
C SER A 108 -1.64 -11.87 -2.13
N GLY A 109 -2.52 -11.20 -2.89
CA GLY A 109 -2.79 -11.64 -4.25
C GLY A 109 -3.51 -10.61 -5.10
N PHE A 110 -3.35 -10.77 -6.40
CA PHE A 110 -3.87 -9.85 -7.40
C PHE A 110 -5.39 -9.92 -7.49
N THR A 111 -6.00 -8.78 -7.81
CA THR A 111 -7.44 -8.62 -7.92
C THR A 111 -7.85 -8.08 -9.30
N ALA A 112 -9.07 -8.40 -9.75
CA ALA A 112 -9.59 -8.05 -11.08
C ALA A 112 -10.39 -6.73 -11.13
N ASN A 113 -10.60 -6.04 -9.99
CA ASN A 113 -11.56 -4.95 -9.89
C ASN A 113 -11.00 -3.54 -10.17
N ALA A 114 -9.91 -3.45 -10.95
CA ALA A 114 -9.52 -2.19 -11.55
C ALA A 114 -10.46 -1.89 -12.73
N SER A 115 -11.32 -0.89 -12.56
CA SER A 115 -12.20 -0.38 -13.63
C SER A 115 -11.44 0.29 -14.78
N ASP A 116 -10.11 0.34 -14.71
CA ASP A 116 -9.21 0.85 -15.75
C ASP A 116 -8.26 -0.27 -16.25
N PRO A 117 -8.48 -0.81 -17.46
CA PRO A 117 -7.67 -1.88 -18.03
C PRO A 117 -6.28 -1.43 -18.52
N ALA A 118 -5.90 -0.16 -18.40
CA ALA A 118 -4.70 0.35 -19.06
C ALA A 118 -3.39 0.18 -18.29
N THR A 119 -3.33 0.28 -16.95
CA THR A 119 -2.00 0.49 -16.31
C THR A 119 -1.83 0.15 -14.82
N LEU A 120 -2.85 -0.31 -14.09
CA LEU A 120 -2.72 -0.54 -12.65
C LEU A 120 -3.07 -1.98 -12.27
N LEU A 121 -2.06 -2.75 -11.87
CA LEU A 121 -2.27 -4.00 -11.18
C LEU A 121 -2.63 -3.69 -9.73
N THR A 122 -3.78 -4.19 -9.28
CA THR A 122 -4.21 -4.09 -7.89
C THR A 122 -4.02 -5.42 -7.17
N ALA A 123 -3.61 -5.36 -5.92
CA ALA A 123 -3.58 -6.51 -5.03
C ALA A 123 -4.29 -6.19 -3.71
N ALA A 124 -4.56 -7.22 -2.93
CA ALA A 124 -4.98 -7.09 -1.56
C ALA A 124 -4.05 -7.92 -0.67
N THR A 125 -3.52 -7.28 0.36
CA THR A 125 -2.53 -7.88 1.25
C THR A 125 -3.02 -7.92 2.69
N GLY A 126 -2.78 -9.06 3.35
CA GLY A 126 -2.96 -9.26 4.78
C GLY A 126 -1.63 -9.52 5.46
N ILE A 127 -1.32 -8.75 6.50
CA ILE A 127 -0.08 -8.87 7.27
C ILE A 127 -0.42 -9.24 8.71
N LYS A 128 0.02 -10.41 9.17
CA LYS A 128 -0.03 -10.78 10.58
C LYS A 128 1.18 -10.18 11.27
N VAL A 129 0.98 -9.28 12.22
CA VAL A 129 2.07 -8.54 12.85
C VAL A 129 2.35 -9.09 14.25
N PHE A 130 3.64 -9.23 14.56
CA PHE A 130 4.19 -9.71 15.82
C PHE A 130 5.19 -8.69 16.36
N ASP A 131 5.24 -8.59 17.69
CA ASP A 131 6.31 -7.92 18.40
C ASP A 131 7.62 -8.68 18.18
N GLY A 132 8.65 -7.98 17.72
CA GLY A 132 9.91 -8.59 17.28
C GLY A 132 10.77 -9.17 18.41
N ASP A 133 10.56 -8.74 19.65
CA ASP A 133 11.39 -9.15 20.79
C ASP A 133 10.73 -10.29 21.59
N SER A 134 9.42 -10.24 21.77
CA SER A 134 8.62 -11.20 22.53
C SER A 134 7.95 -12.26 21.66
N GLY A 135 7.83 -12.04 20.35
CA GLY A 135 7.06 -12.88 19.43
C GLY A 135 5.54 -12.84 19.68
N ARG A 136 5.08 -11.92 20.55
CA ARG A 136 3.64 -11.76 20.84
C ARG A 136 2.93 -11.21 19.61
N ARG A 137 1.82 -11.82 19.22
CA ARG A 137 0.95 -11.27 18.17
C ARG A 137 0.38 -9.92 18.59
N LEU A 138 0.50 -8.93 17.70
CA LEU A 138 -0.04 -7.59 17.86
C LEU A 138 -1.38 -7.42 17.14
N GLY A 139 -1.54 -8.10 16.00
CA GLY A 139 -2.77 -8.05 15.23
C GLY A 139 -2.58 -8.39 13.77
N ARG A 140 -3.49 -7.87 12.95
CA ARG A 140 -3.43 -7.96 11.50
C ARG A 140 -3.69 -6.60 10.89
N ILE A 141 -3.04 -6.34 9.78
CA ILE A 141 -3.25 -5.17 8.93
C ILE A 141 -3.70 -5.69 7.57
N PHE A 142 -4.66 -4.98 6.97
CA PHE A 142 -5.20 -5.27 5.65
C PHE A 142 -5.00 -4.06 4.76
N THR A 143 -4.44 -4.28 3.57
CA THR A 143 -4.15 -3.21 2.61
C THR A 143 -4.73 -3.50 1.24
N LEU A 144 -5.08 -2.43 0.53
CA LEU A 144 -5.25 -2.45 -0.92
C LEU A 144 -3.99 -1.89 -1.55
N ASP A 145 -3.49 -2.61 -2.53
CA ASP A 145 -2.18 -2.36 -3.09
C ASP A 145 -2.36 -1.86 -4.53
N SER A 146 -1.64 -0.80 -4.86
CA SER A 146 -1.56 -0.24 -6.22
C SER A 146 -0.13 -0.35 -6.70
N ILE A 147 0.08 -1.13 -7.75
CA ILE A 147 1.40 -1.42 -8.30
C ILE A 147 1.62 -0.54 -9.53
N TYR A 148 2.70 0.22 -9.50
CA TYR A 148 3.14 1.12 -10.55
C TYR A 148 4.52 0.66 -11.05
N ASP A 149 4.70 0.61 -12.36
CA ASP A 149 5.99 0.33 -13.00
C ASP A 149 6.36 1.45 -13.98
N PRO A 150 6.65 2.67 -13.48
CA PRO A 150 7.23 3.71 -14.31
C PRO A 150 8.71 3.35 -14.53
N GLU A 151 9.05 2.91 -15.73
CA GLU A 151 10.45 2.79 -16.20
C GLU A 151 11.24 1.56 -15.69
N GLY A 152 10.57 0.52 -15.18
CA GLY A 152 11.21 -0.73 -14.74
C GLY A 152 11.51 -0.78 -13.24
N ASP A 153 11.28 0.31 -12.53
CA ASP A 153 11.34 0.40 -11.07
C ASP A 153 9.93 0.16 -10.50
N THR A 154 9.71 -1.07 -10.03
CA THR A 154 8.43 -1.42 -9.40
C THR A 154 8.25 -0.65 -8.09
N GLN A 155 7.23 0.20 -8.05
CA GLN A 155 6.78 0.89 -6.85
C GLN A 155 5.38 0.41 -6.51
N GLU A 156 5.20 -0.06 -5.28
CA GLU A 156 3.90 -0.52 -4.80
C GLU A 156 3.47 0.34 -3.62
N MET A 157 2.24 0.85 -3.68
CA MET A 157 1.62 1.62 -2.60
C MET A 157 0.56 0.76 -1.93
N LEU A 158 0.73 0.49 -0.63
CA LEU A 158 -0.20 -0.28 0.18
C LEU A 158 -0.98 0.68 1.08
N SER A 159 -2.27 0.82 0.80
CA SER A 159 -3.18 1.66 1.57
C SER A 159 -3.90 0.83 2.62
N LEU A 160 -3.79 1.19 3.91
CA LEU A 160 -4.52 0.49 4.97
C LEU A 160 -6.02 0.67 4.79
N VAL A 161 -6.74 -0.46 4.76
CA VAL A 161 -8.22 -0.48 4.71
C VAL A 161 -8.86 -1.01 5.98
N ALA A 162 -8.13 -1.80 6.77
CA ALA A 162 -8.59 -2.30 8.05
C ALA A 162 -7.43 -2.85 8.89
N GLY A 163 -7.72 -3.07 10.18
CA GLY A 163 -6.85 -3.83 11.06
C GLY A 163 -7.60 -4.46 12.23
N THR A 164 -6.91 -5.34 12.95
CA THR A 164 -7.46 -6.07 14.11
C THR A 164 -6.58 -5.89 15.34
N GLU A 165 -7.14 -6.18 16.52
CA GLU A 165 -6.41 -6.12 17.80
C GLU A 165 -5.78 -4.73 17.99
N SER A 166 -4.46 -4.64 18.16
CA SER A 166 -3.78 -3.35 18.31
C SER A 166 -3.91 -2.44 17.10
N PHE A 167 -4.25 -2.97 15.91
CA PHE A 167 -4.42 -2.20 14.68
C PHE A 167 -5.90 -1.89 14.35
N ARG A 168 -6.83 -2.02 15.30
CA ARG A 168 -8.22 -1.66 15.03
C ARG A 168 -8.35 -0.15 14.80
N GLY A 169 -9.08 0.25 13.76
CA GLY A 169 -9.33 1.65 13.45
C GLY A 169 -8.11 2.41 12.91
N THR A 170 -6.99 1.73 12.67
CA THR A 170 -5.81 2.38 12.11
C THR A 170 -6.01 2.76 10.65
N THR A 171 -5.43 3.89 10.26
CA THR A 171 -5.34 4.38 8.89
C THR A 171 -3.88 4.53 8.49
N GLY A 172 -3.63 4.91 7.23
CA GLY A 172 -2.28 5.17 6.73
C GLY A 172 -1.94 4.28 5.55
N GLY A 173 -0.66 4.07 5.34
CA GLY A 173 -0.15 3.29 4.21
C GLY A 173 1.37 3.32 4.14
N PHE A 174 1.91 2.43 3.32
CA PHE A 174 3.34 2.31 3.14
C PHE A 174 3.67 1.88 1.73
N GLN A 175 4.90 2.18 1.32
CA GLN A 175 5.41 1.94 -0.01
C GLN A 175 6.45 0.83 0.04
N ILE A 176 6.43 -0.03 -0.96
CA ILE A 176 7.50 -0.97 -1.26
C ILE A 176 8.26 -0.42 -2.45
N HIS A 177 9.58 -0.26 -2.30
CA HIS A 177 10.45 0.20 -3.38
C HIS A 177 11.30 -0.97 -3.90
N GLY A 178 11.10 -1.33 -5.17
CA GLY A 178 11.82 -2.41 -5.83
C GLY A 178 11.06 -3.73 -5.83
N ASN A 179 11.78 -4.83 -6.04
CA ASN A 179 11.17 -6.13 -6.29
C ASN A 179 11.04 -6.96 -5.00
N ALA A 180 9.82 -7.03 -4.47
CA ALA A 180 9.50 -7.79 -3.26
C ALA A 180 9.79 -9.31 -3.37
N LEU A 181 9.95 -9.87 -4.57
CA LEU A 181 10.35 -11.28 -4.72
C LEU A 181 11.80 -11.52 -4.25
N PHE A 182 12.64 -10.49 -4.28
CA PHE A 182 14.05 -10.54 -3.86
C PHE A 182 14.30 -9.84 -2.53
N GLY A 183 13.23 -9.42 -1.84
CA GLY A 183 13.33 -8.54 -0.69
C GLY A 183 13.39 -7.08 -1.14
N ALA A 184 12.48 -6.27 -0.61
CA ALA A 184 12.39 -4.85 -0.92
C ALA A 184 12.21 -4.03 0.36
N PRO A 185 12.81 -2.84 0.46
CA PRO A 185 12.54 -1.92 1.55
C PRO A 185 11.07 -1.50 1.55
N VAL A 186 10.52 -1.39 2.76
CA VAL A 186 9.19 -0.83 3.01
C VAL A 186 9.32 0.41 3.88
N SER A 187 8.56 1.46 3.56
CA SER A 187 8.50 2.67 4.39
C SER A 187 7.14 3.35 4.32
N GLY A 188 6.68 3.93 5.42
CA GLY A 188 5.40 4.65 5.47
C GLY A 188 4.94 4.95 6.89
N GLU A 189 3.63 5.06 7.07
CA GLU A 189 3.06 5.46 8.35
C GLU A 189 1.78 4.69 8.66
N ILE A 190 1.58 4.38 9.95
CA ILE A 190 0.34 3.85 10.49
C ILE A 190 -0.17 4.82 11.54
N CYS A 191 -1.35 5.38 11.30
CA CYS A 191 -1.99 6.33 12.18
C CYS A 191 -3.07 5.64 13.01
N PHE A 192 -2.95 5.75 14.33
CA PHE A 192 -3.93 5.26 15.29
C PHE A 192 -4.89 6.41 15.59
N GLY A 193 -6.15 6.24 15.17
CA GLY A 193 -7.21 7.14 15.62
C GLY A 193 -7.52 6.91 17.09
N ASP A 194 -8.09 7.92 17.74
CA ASP A 194 -8.80 7.69 18.99
C ASP A 194 -9.89 6.65 18.71
N GLY A 195 -9.76 5.46 19.27
CA GLY A 195 -10.84 4.49 19.19
C GLY A 195 -12.10 5.12 19.78
N ASP A 196 -13.21 5.09 19.03
CA ASP A 196 -14.54 5.17 19.63
C ASP A 196 -14.73 3.89 20.47
N ASP A 197 -14.12 3.84 21.66
CA ASP A 197 -14.34 2.78 22.66
C ASP A 197 -15.77 2.85 23.25
#